data_AF-A0A2W6DC95-F1
#
_entry.id   AF-A0A2W6DC95-F1
#
_cell.length_a   1.000
_cell.length_b   1.000
_cell.length_c   1.000
_cell.angle_alpha   90.00
_cell.angle_beta   90.00
_cell.angle_gamma   90.00
#
_symmetry.space_group_name_H-M   'P 1'
#
loop_
_entity.id
_entity.type
_entity.pdbx_description
1 polymer ?
#
loop_
_entity_poly.entity_id
_entity_poly.type
_entity_poly.pdbx_seq_one_letter_code
_entity_poly.pdbx_strand_id
1 'polypeptide(L)'
;MRSINDACHIAIPARDLDEAVGFYVDGLGAKLARRYPDRVTFDFFGDQLVCHLSEEVGDDDPKPYPRHFGVSFAEPSDFDRLVRLVEYRDLRVITPVSVRFAGRADSHRSIFLADPSNNVIEFKQYDDPRLQY
;
A
#
# COMPACT_ATOMS: atom_id res chain seq x y z
N MET A 1 19.30 -2.27 -11.93
CA MET A 1 20.11 -1.13 -11.45
C MET A 1 19.52 -0.55 -10.15
N ARG A 2 19.10 -1.40 -9.20
CA ARG A 2 18.58 -0.96 -7.90
C ARG A 2 19.56 -1.42 -6.82
N SER A 3 19.99 -0.49 -5.98
CA SER A 3 20.76 -0.72 -4.76
C SER A 3 19.83 -0.83 -3.56
N ILE A 4 20.28 -1.45 -2.48
CA ILE A 4 19.54 -1.48 -1.20
C ILE A 4 19.39 -0.09 -0.56
N ASN A 5 20.21 0.88 -1.00
CA ASN A 5 20.12 2.27 -0.55
C ASN A 5 19.14 3.11 -1.39
N ASP A 6 18.55 2.55 -2.44
CA ASP A 6 17.61 3.26 -3.31
C ASP A 6 16.17 3.07 -2.83
N ALA A 7 15.39 4.15 -2.84
CA ALA A 7 13.96 4.13 -2.58
C ALA A 7 13.19 4.41 -3.87
N CYS A 8 12.11 3.66 -4.09
CA CYS A 8 11.06 4.05 -5.02
C CYS A 8 10.37 5.30 -4.49
N HIS A 9 9.81 6.13 -5.38
CA HIS A 9 8.94 7.23 -4.97
C HIS A 9 7.65 7.22 -5.80
N ILE A 10 6.52 7.34 -5.12
CA ILE A 10 5.18 7.32 -5.73
C ILE A 10 4.41 8.55 -5.25
N ALA A 11 3.78 9.26 -6.18
CA ALA A 11 2.87 10.37 -5.89
C ALA A 11 1.44 9.94 -6.18
N ILE A 12 0.53 10.19 -5.23
CA ILE A 12 -0.90 9.89 -5.32
C ILE A 12 -1.73 11.09 -4.84
N PRO A 13 -2.98 11.25 -5.31
CA PRO A 13 -3.86 12.29 -4.83
C PRO A 13 -4.39 11.97 -3.41
N ALA A 14 -4.63 13.00 -2.63
CA ALA A 14 -5.35 12.95 -1.37
C ALA A 14 -6.37 14.07 -1.30
N ARG A 15 -7.62 13.77 -0.95
CA ARG A 15 -8.68 14.78 -0.76
C ARG A 15 -8.46 15.62 0.49
N ASP A 16 -7.79 15.05 1.48
CA ASP A 16 -7.48 15.67 2.77
C ASP A 16 -6.15 15.11 3.31
N LEU A 17 -5.26 15.98 3.75
CA LEU A 17 -3.92 15.58 4.21
C LEU A 17 -3.94 14.97 5.62
N ASP A 18 -4.89 15.36 6.48
CA ASP A 18 -5.05 14.78 7.81
C ASP A 18 -5.66 13.38 7.74
N GLU A 19 -6.65 13.17 6.85
CA GLU A 19 -7.17 11.83 6.56
C GLU A 19 -6.07 10.91 6.01
N ALA A 20 -5.23 11.42 5.10
CA ALA A 20 -4.09 10.66 4.58
C ALA A 20 -3.10 10.30 5.71
N VAL A 21 -2.76 11.24 6.60
CA VAL A 21 -1.88 10.95 7.75
C VAL A 21 -2.52 9.91 8.67
N GLY A 22 -3.81 10.05 9.00
CA GLY A 22 -4.52 9.08 9.83
C GLY A 22 -4.50 7.67 9.22
N PHE A 23 -4.73 7.55 7.91
CA PHE A 23 -4.67 6.26 7.23
C PHE A 23 -3.25 5.68 7.15
N TYR A 24 -2.27 6.45 6.67
CA TYR A 24 -0.93 5.90 6.41
C TYR A 24 -0.11 5.72 7.70
N VAL A 25 -0.19 6.66 8.66
CA VAL A 25 0.58 6.61 9.91
C VAL A 25 -0.14 5.79 10.97
N ASP A 26 -1.33 6.24 11.39
CA ASP A 26 -2.04 5.60 12.50
C ASP A 26 -2.67 4.27 12.05
N GLY A 27 -3.12 4.19 10.79
CA GLY A 27 -3.66 3.00 10.16
C GLY A 27 -2.59 2.00 9.72
N LEU A 28 -1.79 2.32 8.70
CA LEU A 28 -0.81 1.37 8.14
C LEU A 28 0.52 1.29 8.88
N GLY A 29 0.82 2.23 9.80
CA GLY A 29 2.08 2.24 10.53
C GLY A 29 3.26 2.80 9.73
N ALA A 30 3.02 3.51 8.62
CA ALA A 30 4.03 4.28 7.93
C ALA A 30 4.55 5.42 8.82
N LYS A 31 5.73 5.97 8.51
CA LYS A 31 6.27 7.10 9.28
C LYS A 31 6.09 8.39 8.52
N LEU A 32 5.58 9.41 9.20
CA LEU A 32 5.55 10.77 8.66
C LEU A 32 6.98 11.29 8.50
N ALA A 33 7.34 11.72 7.28
CA ALA A 33 8.64 12.30 6.99
C ALA A 33 8.57 13.83 6.90
N ARG A 34 7.69 14.37 6.04
CA ARG A 34 7.57 15.82 5.79
C ARG A 34 6.12 16.20 5.55
N ARG A 35 5.76 17.43 5.91
CA ARG A 35 4.45 18.02 5.64
C ARG A 35 4.59 19.43 5.10
N TYR A 36 3.80 19.74 4.08
CA TYR A 36 3.64 21.05 3.46
C TYR A 36 2.14 21.36 3.36
N PRO A 37 1.75 22.61 3.02
CA PRO A 37 0.34 22.96 2.83
C PRO A 37 -0.38 22.13 1.76
N ASP A 38 0.35 21.64 0.75
CA ASP A 38 -0.21 21.00 -0.44
C ASP A 38 0.13 19.50 -0.56
N ARG A 39 0.93 18.95 0.35
CA ARG A 39 1.32 17.53 0.32
C ARG A 39 1.89 17.04 1.64
N VAL A 40 1.87 15.72 1.80
CA VAL A 40 2.55 15.03 2.90
C VAL A 40 3.40 13.89 2.33
N THR A 41 4.54 13.62 2.94
CA THR A 41 5.47 12.57 2.54
C THR A 41 5.65 11.57 3.68
N PHE A 42 5.62 10.29 3.34
CA PHE A 42 5.79 9.17 4.25
C PHE A 42 7.00 8.32 3.88
N ASP A 43 7.66 7.75 4.89
CA ASP A 43 8.40 6.49 4.76
C ASP A 43 7.37 5.35 4.78
N PHE A 44 7.11 4.82 3.59
CA PHE A 44 6.17 3.76 3.29
C PHE A 44 6.95 2.46 3.05
N PHE A 45 7.21 1.73 4.14
CA PHE A 45 7.98 0.47 4.13
C PHE A 45 9.40 0.60 3.53
N GLY A 46 10.06 1.74 3.76
CA GLY A 46 11.39 2.03 3.22
C GLY A 46 11.38 2.75 1.87
N ASP A 47 10.24 2.81 1.18
CA ASP A 47 10.03 3.61 -0.03
C ASP A 47 9.35 4.95 0.32
N GLN A 48 9.33 5.88 -0.64
CA GLN A 48 8.70 7.19 -0.46
C GLN A 48 7.29 7.22 -1.06
N LEU A 49 6.30 7.52 -0.22
CA LEU A 49 4.94 7.84 -0.66
C LEU A 49 4.68 9.33 -0.46
N VAL A 50 4.17 10.01 -1.49
CA VAL A 50 3.78 11.42 -1.43
C VAL A 50 2.29 11.54 -1.75
N CYS A 51 1.50 11.96 -0.76
CA CYS A 51 0.11 12.31 -0.96
C CYS A 51 0.00 13.80 -1.25
N HIS A 52 -0.48 14.16 -2.44
CA HIS A 52 -0.70 15.53 -2.86
C HIS A 52 -2.16 15.91 -2.65
N LEU A 53 -2.41 17.06 -2.02
CA LEU A 53 -3.76 17.59 -1.89
C LEU A 53 -4.35 17.84 -3.29
N SER A 54 -5.49 17.22 -3.58
CA SER A 54 -6.12 17.23 -4.90
C SER A 54 -7.63 17.11 -4.78
N GLU A 55 -8.36 17.84 -5.64
CA GLU A 55 -9.80 17.65 -5.83
C GLU A 55 -10.11 16.41 -6.69
N GLU A 56 -9.17 16.01 -7.55
CA GLU A 56 -9.26 14.79 -8.36
C GLU A 56 -8.69 13.61 -7.57
N VAL A 57 -9.58 12.73 -7.10
CA VAL A 57 -9.26 11.49 -6.36
C VAL A 57 -9.87 10.26 -7.03
N GLY A 58 -9.66 9.07 -6.45
CA GLY A 58 -10.21 7.82 -7.00
C GLY A 58 -11.73 7.74 -6.92
N ASP A 59 -12.32 6.91 -7.78
CA ASP A 59 -13.77 6.63 -7.82
C ASP A 59 -14.31 6.17 -6.46
N ASP A 60 -15.57 6.48 -6.15
CA ASP A 60 -16.24 6.09 -4.90
C ASP A 60 -16.29 4.56 -4.68
N ASP A 61 -16.24 3.80 -5.78
CA ASP A 61 -16.11 2.34 -5.83
C ASP A 61 -14.71 1.92 -6.32
N PRO A 62 -13.67 1.99 -5.47
CA PRO A 62 -12.30 1.65 -5.85
C PRO A 62 -12.20 0.19 -6.27
N LYS A 63 -11.63 -0.03 -7.45
CA LYS A 63 -11.40 -1.36 -8.01
C LYS A 63 -9.91 -1.72 -7.99
N PRO A 64 -9.55 -3.00 -7.80
CA PRO A 64 -8.16 -3.47 -7.85
C PRO A 64 -7.36 -3.06 -9.10
N TYR A 65 -8.03 -2.77 -10.21
CA TYR A 65 -7.39 -2.47 -11.49
C TYR A 65 -8.05 -1.25 -12.15
N PRO A 66 -7.33 -0.48 -12.99
CA PRO A 66 -5.97 -0.75 -13.48
C PRO A 66 -4.84 -0.14 -12.64
N ARG A 67 -5.16 0.65 -11.60
CA ARG A 67 -4.16 1.39 -10.82
C ARG A 67 -4.17 0.89 -9.38
N HIS A 68 -3.01 0.46 -8.90
CA HIS A 68 -2.71 0.22 -7.50
C HIS A 68 -1.20 0.36 -7.30
N PHE A 69 -0.79 0.44 -6.05
CA PHE A 69 0.61 0.38 -5.64
C PHE A 69 0.72 -0.41 -4.35
N GLY A 70 1.93 -0.69 -3.88
CA GLY A 70 2.12 -1.29 -2.56
C GLY A 70 3.42 -2.06 -2.48
N VAL A 71 3.44 -3.11 -1.66
CA VAL A 71 4.67 -3.84 -1.31
C VAL A 71 4.49 -5.34 -1.55
N SER A 72 5.46 -5.94 -2.24
CA SER A 72 5.64 -7.39 -2.26
C SER A 72 6.64 -7.77 -1.16
N PHE A 73 6.19 -8.53 -0.17
CA PHE A 73 7.04 -9.03 0.92
C PHE A 73 7.74 -10.33 0.51
N ALA A 74 9.03 -10.43 0.81
CA ALA A 74 9.80 -11.67 0.65
C ALA A 74 9.44 -12.69 1.74
N GLU A 75 9.24 -12.23 2.98
CA GLU A 75 8.98 -13.09 4.13
C GLU A 75 7.47 -13.27 4.37
N PRO A 76 6.97 -14.52 4.43
CA PRO A 76 5.57 -14.80 4.75
C PRO A 76 5.11 -14.16 6.07
N SER A 77 6.01 -14.10 7.05
CA SER A 77 5.70 -13.57 8.39
C SER A 77 5.41 -12.06 8.39
N ASP A 78 5.99 -11.30 7.46
CA ASP A 78 5.75 -9.86 7.34
C ASP A 78 4.37 -9.58 6.74
N PHE A 79 3.99 -10.34 5.71
CA PHE A 79 2.63 -10.30 5.17
C PHE A 79 1.59 -10.66 6.25
N ASP A 80 1.84 -11.70 7.05
CA ASP A 80 0.92 -12.09 8.13
C ASP A 80 0.80 -11.00 9.22
N ARG A 81 1.89 -10.29 9.53
CA ARG A 81 1.86 -9.14 10.46
C ARG A 81 1.02 -8.00 9.90
N LEU A 82 1.17 -7.69 8.61
CA LEU A 82 0.36 -6.68 7.95
C LEU A 82 -1.13 -7.05 7.98
N VAL A 83 -1.50 -8.29 7.64
CA VAL A 83 -2.91 -8.73 7.65
C VAL A 83 -3.52 -8.59 9.04
N ARG A 84 -2.80 -8.99 10.10
CA ARG A 84 -3.26 -8.79 11.48
C ARG A 84 -3.43 -7.32 11.86
N LEU A 85 -2.54 -6.45 11.38
CA LEU A 85 -2.62 -5.01 11.61
C LEU A 85 -3.82 -4.38 10.91
N VAL A 86 -4.07 -4.77 9.65
CA VAL A 86 -5.25 -4.37 8.87
C VAL A 86 -6.54 -4.75 9.60
N GLU A 87 -6.63 -5.99 10.09
CA GLU A 87 -7.80 -6.47 10.85
C GLU A 87 -7.94 -5.74 12.19
N TYR A 88 -6.86 -5.63 12.97
CA TYR A 88 -6.89 -4.99 14.28
C TYR A 88 -7.26 -3.51 14.23
N ARG A 89 -6.83 -2.80 13.18
CA ARG A 89 -7.10 -1.37 12.98
C ARG A 89 -8.32 -1.10 12.10
N ASP A 90 -9.07 -2.14 11.72
CA ASP A 90 -10.29 -2.07 10.92
C ASP A 90 -10.12 -1.22 9.64
N LEU A 91 -9.02 -1.46 8.90
CA LEU A 91 -8.75 -0.74 7.66
C LEU A 91 -9.68 -1.23 6.54
N ARG A 92 -10.10 -0.32 5.65
CA ARG A 92 -10.99 -0.64 4.54
C ARG A 92 -10.35 -1.62 3.55
N VAL A 93 -10.72 -2.88 3.65
CA VAL A 93 -10.36 -3.95 2.70
C VAL A 93 -11.36 -3.96 1.54
N ILE A 94 -10.89 -3.85 0.31
CA ILE A 94 -11.72 -3.95 -0.91
C ILE A 94 -11.62 -5.32 -1.58
N THR A 95 -10.56 -6.08 -1.30
CA THR A 95 -10.46 -7.49 -1.67
C THR A 95 -9.70 -8.21 -0.56
N PRO A 96 -10.33 -9.19 0.12
CA PRO A 96 -9.71 -9.91 1.22
C PRO A 96 -8.53 -10.77 0.74
N VAL A 97 -7.76 -11.29 1.69
CA VAL A 97 -6.63 -12.18 1.40
C VAL A 97 -7.08 -13.33 0.51
N SER A 98 -6.43 -13.50 -0.63
CA SER A 98 -6.65 -14.63 -1.53
C SER A 98 -5.33 -15.12 -2.14
N VAL A 99 -5.29 -16.40 -2.50
CA VAL A 99 -4.18 -16.97 -3.27
C VAL A 99 -4.46 -16.76 -4.76
N ARG A 100 -3.52 -16.12 -5.45
CA ARG A 100 -3.52 -15.94 -6.90
C ARG A 100 -2.64 -17.00 -7.53
N PHE A 101 -3.04 -17.50 -8.70
CA PHE A 101 -2.28 -18.46 -9.50
C PHE A 101 -1.84 -19.73 -8.74
N ALA A 102 -2.72 -20.27 -7.88
CA ALA A 102 -2.43 -21.46 -7.07
C ALA A 102 -1.86 -22.62 -7.91
N GLY A 103 -0.79 -23.24 -7.42
CA GLY A 103 -0.11 -24.36 -8.07
C GLY A 103 0.80 -23.98 -9.24
N ARG A 104 0.92 -22.69 -9.56
CA ARG A 104 1.88 -22.17 -10.54
C ARG A 104 3.11 -21.60 -9.83
N ALA A 105 4.21 -21.41 -10.57
CA ALA A 105 5.43 -20.82 -10.01
C ALA A 105 5.17 -19.41 -9.46
N ASP A 106 4.33 -18.63 -10.13
CA ASP A 106 3.93 -17.26 -9.76
C ASP A 106 2.82 -17.20 -8.70
N SER A 107 2.61 -18.27 -7.92
CA SER A 107 1.62 -18.26 -6.84
C SER A 107 2.00 -17.27 -5.75
N HIS A 108 1.02 -16.48 -5.33
CA HIS A 108 1.20 -15.47 -4.30
C HIS A 108 -0.11 -15.20 -3.55
N ARG A 109 0.02 -14.77 -2.30
CA ARG A 109 -1.06 -14.20 -1.52
C ARG A 109 -1.18 -12.71 -1.83
N SER A 110 -2.40 -12.19 -1.88
CA SER A 110 -2.66 -10.76 -2.10
C SER A 110 -3.86 -10.27 -1.28
N ILE A 111 -3.79 -9.04 -0.80
CA ILE A 111 -4.87 -8.27 -0.17
C ILE A 111 -4.89 -6.86 -0.77
N PHE A 112 -6.09 -6.31 -0.99
CA PHE A 112 -6.27 -4.95 -1.48
C PHE A 112 -7.02 -4.08 -0.46
N LEU A 113 -6.48 -2.90 -0.20
CA LEU A 113 -7.08 -1.86 0.63
C LEU A 113 -7.44 -0.64 -0.22
N ALA A 114 -8.29 0.22 0.31
CA ALA A 114 -8.50 1.56 -0.20
C ALA A 114 -8.24 2.59 0.89
N ASP A 115 -7.45 3.63 0.57
CA ASP A 115 -7.29 4.79 1.46
C ASP A 115 -8.53 5.70 1.41
N PRO A 116 -8.60 6.78 2.23
CA PRO A 116 -9.75 7.69 2.24
C PRO A 116 -9.98 8.40 0.91
N SER A 117 -8.96 8.50 0.05
CA SER A 117 -9.05 9.10 -1.29
C SER A 117 -9.25 8.05 -2.39
N ASN A 118 -9.66 6.84 -2.01
CA ASN A 118 -9.92 5.70 -2.88
C ASN A 118 -8.69 5.27 -3.71
N ASN A 119 -7.47 5.61 -3.28
CA ASN A 119 -6.28 5.00 -3.87
C ASN A 119 -6.22 3.53 -3.43
N VAL A 120 -5.95 2.64 -4.38
CA VAL A 120 -5.89 1.20 -4.12
C VAL A 120 -4.47 0.80 -3.76
N ILE A 121 -4.33 0.10 -2.62
CA ILE A 121 -3.07 -0.43 -2.13
C ILE A 121 -3.12 -1.96 -2.16
N GLU A 122 -2.21 -2.58 -2.90
CA GLU A 122 -2.04 -4.03 -2.97
C GLU A 122 -0.80 -4.47 -2.20
N PHE A 123 -0.95 -5.42 -1.30
CA PHE A 123 0.17 -6.09 -0.66
C PHE A 123 0.23 -7.54 -1.12
N LYS A 124 1.43 -8.02 -1.43
CA LYS A 124 1.67 -9.38 -1.93
C LYS A 124 2.69 -10.11 -1.10
N GLN A 125 2.62 -11.44 -1.14
CA GLN A 125 3.77 -12.29 -0.83
C GLN A 125 3.77 -13.50 -1.78
N TYR A 126 4.88 -13.66 -2.50
CA TYR A 126 5.09 -14.77 -3.43
C TYR A 126 5.70 -15.96 -2.72
N ASP A 127 5.23 -17.16 -3.03
CA ASP A 127 5.77 -18.40 -2.46
C ASP A 127 7.26 -18.57 -2.82
N ASP A 128 7.64 -18.13 -4.03
CA ASP A 128 9.04 -17.96 -4.43
C ASP A 128 9.41 -16.47 -4.43
N PRO A 129 10.26 -16.00 -3.48
CA PRO A 129 10.63 -14.59 -3.37
C PRO A 129 11.41 -14.08 -4.58
N ARG A 130 11.89 -14.95 -5.47
CA ARG A 130 12.53 -14.57 -6.75
C ARG A 130 11.53 -14.09 -7.81
N LEU A 131 10.23 -14.15 -7.56
CA LEU A 131 9.18 -13.73 -8.49
C LEU A 131 8.45 -12.46 -8.04
N GLN A 132 8.94 -11.81 -6.98
CA GLN A 132 8.28 -10.65 -6.38
C GLN A 132 8.50 -9.31 -7.11
N TYR A 133 9.41 -9.29 -8.10
CA TYR A 133 9.91 -8.09 -8.78
C TYR A 133 9.58 -8.09 -10.28
#